data_AF-A0A2Z3YN25-F1
#
_entry.id   AF-A0A2Z3YN25-F1
#
_cell.length_a   1.000
_cell.length_b   1.000
_cell.length_c   1.000
_cell.angle_alpha   90.00
_cell.angle_beta   90.00
_cell.angle_gamma   90.00
#
_symmetry.space_group_name_H-M   'P 1'
#
loop_
_entity.id
_entity.type
_entity.pdbx_description
1 polymer ?
#
loop_
_entity_poly.entity_id
_entity_poly.type
_entity_poly.pdbx_seq_one_letter_code
_entity_poly.pdbx_strand_id
1 'polypeptide(L)'
;MEHDEARAALSARLDGEPEPAGTDPDAVDAHLDACQECREWFAEAAELNRRLRLSVAVDPATADSTGPGDAAALARQMADLAEQSPGLSHQLRSRSLPLVLCRVAMVVLALAYITWSVILLVQATGVPDAPEFTAPGDGAGGEVANSGDPELARLSVDAATVRLALAAGLIWGAWRPRAAPGLLPVFLALWGFGAGFSTRDLVLGYLEPSTVVGLLLHLASCAAVGGVWLARHHAVSPLRDSLRALGARPVAYSPRDAERNSTWRPGDSG
;
A
#
# COMPACT_ATOMS: atom_id res chain seq x y z
N MET A 1 -27.29 -26.62 -20.91
CA MET A 1 -25.94 -26.08 -20.76
C MET A 1 -25.03 -27.26 -20.46
N GLU A 2 -23.85 -27.31 -21.06
CA GLU A 2 -22.88 -28.38 -20.82
C GLU A 2 -22.19 -28.21 -19.46
N HIS A 3 -21.73 -29.31 -18.85
CA HIS A 3 -21.05 -29.25 -17.55
C HIS A 3 -19.78 -28.38 -17.59
N ASP A 4 -19.03 -28.42 -18.68
CA ASP A 4 -17.79 -27.65 -18.83
C ASP A 4 -18.06 -26.15 -18.92
N GLU A 5 -19.16 -25.76 -19.59
CA GLU A 5 -19.59 -24.36 -19.67
C GLU A 5 -20.07 -23.84 -18.32
N ALA A 6 -20.85 -24.66 -17.59
CA ALA A 6 -21.28 -24.37 -16.23
C ALA A 6 -20.08 -24.19 -15.28
N ARG A 7 -19.12 -25.12 -15.33
CA ARG A 7 -17.91 -25.11 -14.49
C ARG A 7 -17.00 -23.93 -14.83
N ALA A 8 -16.82 -23.59 -16.11
CA ALA A 8 -16.03 -22.44 -16.52
C ALA A 8 -16.62 -21.12 -15.99
N ALA A 9 -17.94 -20.94 -16.10
CA ALA A 9 -18.62 -19.76 -15.55
C ALA A 9 -18.53 -19.70 -14.02
N LEU A 10 -18.74 -20.83 -13.33
CA LEU A 10 -18.63 -20.92 -11.86
C LEU A 10 -17.19 -20.71 -11.36
N SER A 11 -16.18 -21.17 -12.09
CA SER A 11 -14.76 -20.92 -11.78
C SER A 11 -14.43 -19.43 -11.91
N ALA A 12 -14.85 -18.79 -13.01
CA ALA A 12 -14.67 -17.36 -13.22
C ALA A 12 -15.27 -16.54 -12.05
N ARG A 13 -16.46 -16.95 -11.56
CA ARG A 13 -17.08 -16.34 -10.38
C ARG A 13 -16.23 -16.48 -9.11
N LEU A 14 -15.62 -17.65 -8.86
CA LEU A 14 -14.76 -17.87 -7.69
C LEU A 14 -13.49 -17.01 -7.71
N ASP A 15 -12.95 -16.77 -8.91
CA ASP A 15 -11.74 -15.97 -9.10
C ASP A 15 -12.03 -14.46 -9.25
N GLY A 16 -13.30 -14.08 -9.43
CA GLY A 16 -13.74 -12.71 -9.63
C GLY A 16 -13.49 -12.18 -11.05
N GLU A 17 -13.32 -13.09 -12.01
CA GLU A 17 -13.19 -12.81 -13.44
C GLU A 17 -14.57 -12.72 -14.12
N PRO A 18 -14.69 -11.97 -15.24
CA PRO A 18 -15.94 -11.93 -16.00
C PRO A 18 -16.32 -13.31 -16.54
N GLU A 19 -17.61 -13.64 -16.54
CA GLU A 19 -18.10 -14.88 -17.13
C GLU A 19 -17.81 -14.95 -18.64
N PRO A 20 -17.66 -16.17 -19.21
CA PRO A 20 -17.45 -16.36 -20.63
C PRO A 20 -18.54 -15.66 -21.48
N ALA A 21 -18.12 -15.08 -22.60
CA ALA A 21 -19.04 -14.36 -23.48
C ALA A 21 -20.11 -15.30 -24.06
N GLY A 22 -21.39 -14.97 -23.84
CA GLY A 22 -22.53 -15.74 -24.33
C GLY A 22 -23.16 -16.69 -23.29
N THR A 23 -22.56 -16.81 -22.10
CA THR A 23 -23.15 -17.58 -21.00
C THR A 23 -24.22 -16.75 -20.29
N ASP A 24 -25.42 -17.30 -20.15
CA ASP A 24 -26.53 -16.70 -19.39
C ASP A 24 -26.37 -17.06 -17.90
N PRO A 25 -26.18 -16.08 -17.00
CA PRO A 25 -25.97 -16.36 -15.58
C PRO A 25 -27.16 -17.07 -14.93
N ASP A 26 -28.39 -16.83 -15.40
CA ASP A 26 -29.59 -17.48 -14.86
C ASP A 26 -29.65 -18.96 -15.28
N ALA A 27 -29.12 -19.28 -16.47
CA ALA A 27 -28.98 -20.66 -16.93
C ALA A 27 -27.89 -21.42 -16.15
N VAL A 28 -26.83 -20.73 -15.73
CA VAL A 28 -25.79 -21.30 -14.86
C VAL A 28 -26.33 -21.66 -13.49
N ASP A 29 -27.13 -20.77 -12.89
CA ASP A 29 -27.74 -21.00 -11.58
C ASP A 29 -28.79 -22.12 -11.64
N ALA A 30 -29.63 -22.13 -12.67
CA ALA A 30 -30.60 -23.21 -12.89
C ALA A 30 -29.91 -24.58 -13.08
N HIS A 31 -28.77 -24.62 -13.75
CA HIS A 31 -27.99 -25.85 -13.91
C HIS A 31 -27.32 -26.27 -12.61
N LEU A 32 -26.81 -25.33 -11.80
CA LEU A 32 -26.26 -25.62 -10.48
C LEU A 32 -27.34 -26.21 -9.55
N ASP A 33 -28.56 -25.67 -9.57
CA ASP A 33 -29.69 -26.18 -8.79
C ASP A 33 -30.17 -27.56 -9.28
N ALA A 34 -30.08 -27.83 -10.58
CA ALA A 34 -30.51 -29.11 -11.15
C ALA A 34 -29.43 -30.21 -11.05
N CYS A 35 -28.14 -29.87 -11.11
CA CYS A 35 -27.04 -30.83 -11.26
C CYS A 35 -26.26 -31.07 -9.97
N GLN A 36 -26.31 -32.30 -9.45
CA GLN A 36 -25.57 -32.68 -8.25
C GLN A 36 -24.05 -32.60 -8.41
N GLU A 37 -23.51 -33.05 -9.54
CA GLU A 37 -22.06 -33.08 -9.78
C GLU A 37 -21.46 -31.67 -9.84
N CYS A 38 -22.17 -30.70 -10.43
CA CYS A 38 -21.75 -29.30 -10.43
C CYS A 38 -21.81 -28.67 -9.03
N ARG A 39 -22.77 -29.07 -8.18
CA ARG A 39 -22.83 -28.59 -6.77
C ARG A 39 -21.67 -29.10 -5.94
N GLU A 40 -21.36 -30.39 -6.05
CA GLU A 40 -20.26 -31.01 -5.31
C GLU A 40 -18.92 -30.40 -5.73
N TRP A 41 -18.66 -30.34 -7.04
CA TRP A 41 -17.46 -29.70 -7.57
C TRP A 41 -17.32 -28.23 -7.13
N PHE A 42 -18.41 -27.46 -7.20
CA PHE A 42 -18.37 -26.05 -6.82
C PHE A 42 -18.12 -25.85 -5.32
N ALA A 43 -18.67 -26.73 -4.47
CA ALA A 43 -18.42 -26.70 -3.04
C ALA A 43 -16.95 -26.99 -2.69
N GLU A 44 -16.33 -27.97 -3.37
CA GLU A 44 -14.91 -28.29 -3.22
C GLU A 44 -14.02 -27.13 -3.69
N ALA A 45 -14.31 -26.56 -4.87
CA ALA A 45 -13.58 -25.43 -5.42
C ALA A 45 -13.68 -24.19 -4.51
N ALA A 46 -14.85 -23.92 -3.94
CA ALA A 46 -15.07 -22.82 -3.00
C ALA A 46 -14.32 -23.02 -1.68
N GLU A 47 -14.24 -24.24 -1.17
CA GLU A 47 -13.47 -24.59 0.04
C GLU A 47 -11.96 -24.44 -0.19
N LEU A 48 -11.44 -24.92 -1.31
CA LEU A 48 -10.02 -24.74 -1.65
C LEU A 48 -9.66 -23.26 -1.75
N ASN A 49 -10.49 -22.47 -2.45
CA ASN A 49 -10.30 -21.02 -2.58
C ASN A 49 -10.32 -20.33 -1.19
N ARG A 50 -11.24 -20.73 -0.30
CA ARG A 50 -11.29 -20.26 1.09
C ARG A 50 -10.01 -20.62 1.85
N ARG A 51 -9.52 -21.85 1.76
CA ARG A 51 -8.25 -22.26 2.43
C ARG A 51 -7.07 -21.44 1.95
N LEU A 52 -6.94 -21.25 0.63
CA LEU A 52 -5.87 -20.44 0.05
C LEU A 52 -5.94 -18.97 0.49
N ARG A 53 -7.14 -18.42 0.68
CA ARG A 53 -7.33 -17.07 1.22
C ARG A 53 -7.01 -16.97 2.70
N LEU A 54 -7.23 -18.03 3.48
CA LEU A 54 -6.96 -18.07 4.92
C LEU A 54 -5.49 -18.38 5.23
N SER A 55 -4.81 -19.19 4.41
CA SER A 55 -3.40 -19.58 4.60
C SER A 55 -2.37 -18.48 4.32
N VAL A 56 -2.80 -17.26 3.95
CA VAL A 56 -1.93 -16.08 3.80
C VAL A 56 -1.59 -15.43 5.16
N ALA A 57 -2.21 -15.88 6.25
CA ALA A 57 -1.72 -15.58 7.60
C ALA A 57 -0.58 -16.54 7.96
N VAL A 58 0.65 -16.21 7.53
CA VAL A 58 1.85 -16.82 8.12
C VAL A 58 1.86 -16.45 9.60
N ASP A 59 1.64 -17.45 10.44
CA ASP A 59 1.74 -17.33 11.89
C ASP A 59 3.20 -16.97 12.24
N PRO A 60 3.47 -15.81 12.86
CA PRO A 60 4.85 -15.43 13.19
C PRO A 60 5.50 -16.39 14.19
N ALA A 61 4.72 -17.24 14.86
CA ALA A 61 5.21 -18.24 15.81
C ALA A 61 5.76 -19.52 15.14
N THR A 62 5.42 -19.81 13.87
CA THR A 62 6.00 -20.93 13.10
C THR A 62 7.10 -20.49 12.15
N ALA A 63 7.34 -19.17 12.04
CA ALA A 63 8.44 -18.60 11.27
C ALA A 63 9.84 -18.90 11.86
N ASP A 64 9.91 -19.40 13.10
CA ASP A 64 11.17 -19.74 13.77
C ASP A 64 11.69 -21.15 13.46
N SER A 65 10.93 -22.01 12.76
CA SER A 65 11.40 -23.36 12.38
C SER A 65 11.92 -23.50 10.96
N THR A 66 11.90 -22.44 10.16
CA THR A 66 12.71 -22.36 8.94
C THR A 66 13.86 -21.42 9.26
N GLY A 67 15.09 -21.96 9.35
CA GLY A 67 16.28 -21.12 9.55
C GLY A 67 16.40 -20.01 8.48
N PRO A 68 17.42 -19.13 8.56
CA PRO A 68 17.65 -18.08 7.56
C PRO A 68 18.14 -18.67 6.23
N GLY A 69 17.37 -19.58 5.64
CA GLY A 69 17.48 -20.03 4.27
C GLY A 69 16.91 -18.95 3.37
N ASP A 70 17.78 -17.99 3.07
CA ASP A 70 17.78 -17.12 1.90
C ASP A 70 16.39 -16.68 1.38
N ALA A 71 15.90 -15.56 1.90
CA ALA A 71 14.90 -14.76 1.20
C ALA A 71 15.28 -14.50 -0.27
N ALA A 72 16.59 -14.49 -0.58
CA ALA A 72 17.14 -14.43 -1.92
C ALA A 72 16.96 -15.73 -2.75
N ALA A 73 16.94 -16.91 -2.12
CA ALA A 73 16.63 -18.17 -2.79
C ALA A 73 15.13 -18.29 -3.07
N LEU A 74 14.30 -17.89 -2.10
CA LEU A 74 12.85 -17.79 -2.32
C LEU A 74 12.52 -16.78 -3.42
N ALA A 75 13.16 -15.60 -3.43
CA ALA A 75 12.97 -14.61 -4.47
C ALA A 75 13.38 -15.14 -5.86
N ARG A 76 14.48 -15.92 -5.96
CA ARG A 76 14.89 -16.59 -7.20
C ARG A 76 13.88 -17.63 -7.65
N GLN A 77 13.43 -18.51 -6.75
CA GLN A 77 12.42 -19.52 -7.07
C GLN A 77 11.09 -18.89 -7.54
N MET A 78 10.68 -17.77 -6.93
CA MET A 78 9.50 -17.02 -7.39
C MET A 78 9.72 -16.35 -8.74
N ALA A 79 10.92 -15.86 -9.04
CA ALA A 79 11.25 -15.30 -10.35
C ALA A 79 11.22 -16.37 -11.45
N ASP A 80 11.77 -17.56 -11.19
CA ASP A 80 11.74 -18.70 -12.12
C ASP A 80 10.31 -19.17 -12.40
N LEU A 81 9.46 -19.24 -11.37
CA LEU A 81 8.04 -19.56 -11.52
C LEU A 81 7.27 -18.47 -12.29
N ALA A 82 7.60 -17.19 -12.08
CA ALA A 82 6.98 -16.08 -12.79
C ALA A 82 7.36 -16.05 -14.27
N GLU A 83 8.55 -16.51 -14.64
CA GLU A 83 9.01 -16.66 -16.02
C GLU A 83 8.31 -17.81 -16.73
N GLN A 84 8.02 -18.91 -16.02
CA GLN A 84 7.28 -20.05 -16.54
C GLN A 84 5.77 -19.80 -16.72
N SER A 85 5.20 -18.78 -16.06
CA SER A 85 3.76 -18.52 -16.07
C SER A 85 3.43 -17.02 -16.26
N PRO A 86 3.47 -16.51 -17.51
CA PRO A 86 3.37 -15.08 -17.80
C PRO A 86 2.01 -14.43 -17.44
N GLY A 87 0.92 -15.21 -17.38
CA GLY A 87 -0.40 -14.71 -16.95
C GLY A 87 -0.47 -14.42 -15.45
N LEU A 88 0.17 -15.28 -14.65
CA LEU A 88 0.20 -15.18 -13.19
C LEU A 88 1.13 -14.04 -12.72
N SER A 89 2.23 -13.83 -13.45
CA SER A 89 3.17 -12.74 -13.17
C SER A 89 2.54 -11.36 -13.39
N HIS A 90 1.68 -11.17 -14.40
CA HIS A 90 0.99 -9.88 -14.62
C HIS A 90 0.03 -9.54 -13.46
N GLN A 91 -0.74 -10.51 -12.98
CA GLN A 91 -1.67 -10.30 -11.86
C GLN A 91 -0.94 -10.04 -10.54
N LEU A 92 0.09 -10.84 -10.20
CA LEU A 92 0.89 -10.63 -8.99
C LEU A 92 1.68 -9.32 -9.03
N ARG A 93 2.25 -8.98 -10.19
CA ARG A 93 3.00 -7.73 -10.39
C ARG A 93 2.08 -6.51 -10.30
N SER A 94 0.86 -6.57 -10.83
CA SER A 94 -0.12 -5.46 -10.68
C SER A 94 -0.47 -5.17 -9.22
N ARG A 95 -0.46 -6.20 -8.35
CA ARG A 95 -0.76 -6.07 -6.93
C ARG A 95 0.45 -5.62 -6.11
N SER A 96 1.67 -6.03 -6.48
CA SER A 96 2.90 -5.65 -5.76
C SER A 96 3.51 -4.32 -6.23
N LEU A 97 3.28 -3.91 -7.48
CA LEU A 97 3.79 -2.65 -8.05
C LEU A 97 3.46 -1.42 -7.18
N PRO A 98 2.20 -1.18 -6.76
CA PRO A 98 1.88 0.02 -5.99
C PRO A 98 2.59 0.06 -4.65
N LEU A 99 2.77 -1.08 -3.98
CA LEU A 99 3.50 -1.16 -2.72
C LEU A 99 4.99 -0.84 -2.93
N VAL A 100 5.62 -1.40 -3.97
CA VAL A 100 7.02 -1.13 -4.30
C VAL A 100 7.22 0.34 -4.64
N LEU A 101 6.34 0.92 -5.47
CA LEU A 101 6.36 2.34 -5.82
C LEU A 101 6.23 3.24 -4.59
N CYS A 102 5.29 2.96 -3.69
CA CYS A 102 5.13 3.75 -2.47
C CYS A 102 6.36 3.64 -1.55
N ARG A 103 7.00 2.46 -1.45
CA ARG A 103 8.23 2.29 -0.67
C ARG A 103 9.40 3.07 -1.27
N VAL A 104 9.57 3.02 -2.59
CA VAL A 104 10.58 3.83 -3.28
C VAL A 104 10.30 5.32 -3.08
N ALA A 105 9.04 5.75 -3.19
CA ALA A 105 8.65 7.13 -2.93
C ALA A 105 8.99 7.56 -1.49
N MET A 106 8.72 6.72 -0.47
CA MET A 106 9.11 7.02 0.91
C MET A 106 10.62 7.21 1.09
N VAL A 107 11.44 6.38 0.41
CA VAL A 107 12.91 6.53 0.45
C VAL A 107 13.34 7.82 -0.22
N VAL A 108 12.80 8.14 -1.41
CA VAL A 108 13.11 9.39 -2.12
C VAL A 108 12.72 10.61 -1.29
N LEU A 109 11.53 10.61 -0.67
CA LEU A 109 11.06 11.67 0.21
C LEU A 109 11.94 11.80 1.46
N ALA A 110 12.38 10.68 2.05
CA ALA A 110 13.30 10.70 3.18
C ALA A 110 14.65 11.34 2.80
N LEU A 111 15.19 11.01 1.64
CA LEU A 111 16.40 11.66 1.11
C LEU A 111 16.19 13.16 0.91
N ALA A 112 15.02 13.58 0.39
CA ALA A 112 14.69 14.99 0.25
C ALA A 112 14.67 15.72 1.61
N TYR A 113 14.08 15.14 2.66
CA TYR A 113 14.12 15.72 4.01
C TYR A 113 15.53 15.79 4.60
N ILE A 114 16.34 14.76 4.39
CA ILE A 114 17.74 14.73 4.85
C ILE A 114 18.52 15.85 4.16
N THR A 115 18.44 15.94 2.83
CA THR A 115 19.09 16.99 2.04
C THR A 115 18.65 18.38 2.49
N TRP A 116 17.34 18.59 2.67
CA TRP A 116 16.82 19.88 3.17
C TRP A 116 17.36 20.19 4.57
N SER A 117 17.34 19.22 5.49
CA SER A 117 17.85 19.39 6.85
C SER A 117 19.34 19.74 6.87
N VAL A 118 20.15 19.07 6.04
CA VAL A 118 21.59 19.35 5.90
C VAL A 118 21.82 20.76 5.34
N ILE A 119 21.13 21.15 4.27
CA ILE A 119 21.24 22.50 3.69
C ILE A 119 20.93 23.56 4.76
N LEU A 120 19.83 23.38 5.49
CA LEU A 120 19.40 24.31 6.53
C LEU A 120 20.41 24.41 7.69
N LEU A 121 21.03 23.30 8.11
CA LEU A 121 22.07 23.30 9.13
C LEU A 121 23.39 23.93 8.66
N VAL A 122 23.78 23.69 7.40
CA VAL A 122 24.97 24.31 6.80
C VAL A 122 24.80 25.83 6.67
N GLN A 123 23.63 26.27 6.20
CA GLN A 123 23.28 27.69 6.13
C GLN A 123 23.25 28.34 7.52
N ALA A 124 22.78 27.63 8.54
CA ALA A 124 22.75 28.12 9.92
C ALA A 124 24.14 28.21 10.58
N THR A 125 25.15 27.48 10.08
CA THR A 125 26.50 27.43 10.69
C THR A 125 27.55 28.28 9.96
N GLY A 126 27.22 28.84 8.79
CA GLY A 126 28.06 29.84 8.12
C GLY A 126 29.41 29.32 7.60
N VAL A 127 29.45 28.08 7.09
CA VAL A 127 30.69 27.53 6.50
C VAL A 127 31.04 28.29 5.20
N PRO A 128 32.24 28.92 5.08
CA PRO A 128 32.51 29.90 4.01
C PRO A 128 32.52 29.42 2.55
N ASP A 129 32.47 28.12 2.24
CA ASP A 129 32.71 27.61 0.88
C ASP A 129 31.89 26.35 0.52
N ALA A 130 30.71 26.15 1.10
CA ALA A 130 29.85 25.04 0.68
C ALA A 130 29.25 25.33 -0.72
N PRO A 131 29.25 24.37 -1.66
CA PRO A 131 28.65 24.57 -2.97
C PRO A 131 27.16 24.90 -2.81
N GLU A 132 26.76 26.06 -3.32
CA GLU A 132 25.39 26.56 -3.34
C GLU A 132 24.54 25.67 -4.25
N PHE A 133 24.02 24.56 -3.70
CA PHE A 133 22.96 23.81 -4.36
C PHE A 133 21.64 24.48 -4.03
N THR A 134 21.22 25.39 -4.90
CA THR A 134 19.86 25.94 -4.91
C THR A 134 18.90 24.82 -5.27
N ALA A 135 18.22 24.27 -4.26
CA ALA A 135 17.04 23.46 -4.52
C ALA A 135 15.98 24.37 -5.18
N PRO A 136 15.19 23.88 -6.16
CA PRO A 136 14.16 24.70 -6.80
C PRO A 136 13.13 25.15 -5.75
N GLY A 137 13.16 26.42 -5.35
CA GLY A 137 12.29 26.95 -4.30
C GLY A 137 12.93 27.95 -3.34
N ASP A 138 14.24 28.23 -3.44
CA ASP A 138 14.89 29.27 -2.63
C ASP A 138 14.45 30.67 -3.06
N GLY A 139 13.41 31.15 -2.40
CA GLY A 139 13.04 32.55 -2.31
C GLY A 139 12.83 32.91 -0.84
N ALA A 140 13.60 33.89 -0.36
CA ALA A 140 13.62 34.47 0.99
C ALA A 140 14.36 33.67 2.09
N GLY A 141 15.62 33.31 1.82
CA GLY A 141 16.66 33.20 2.86
C GLY A 141 17.88 34.09 2.56
N GLY A 142 17.76 34.98 1.57
CA GLY A 142 18.85 35.84 1.11
C GLY A 142 18.76 37.25 1.67
N GLU A 143 19.23 37.45 2.89
CA GLU A 143 20.03 38.62 3.27
C GLU A 143 20.82 38.25 4.53
N VAL A 144 22.15 38.22 4.41
CA VAL A 144 23.17 37.94 5.44
C VAL A 144 23.06 36.62 6.22
N ALA A 145 24.11 35.80 6.06
CA ALA A 145 24.47 34.68 6.91
C ALA A 145 24.22 34.95 8.41
N ASN A 146 23.38 34.13 9.04
CA ASN A 146 23.12 34.16 10.47
C ASN A 146 24.24 33.49 11.29
N SER A 147 25.48 33.93 11.11
CA SER A 147 26.54 33.66 12.09
C SER A 147 26.45 34.58 13.33
N GLY A 148 25.45 35.48 13.39
CA GLY A 148 25.32 36.51 14.44
C GLY A 148 24.17 36.34 15.44
N ASP A 149 23.12 35.58 15.11
CA ASP A 149 21.92 35.45 15.96
C ASP A 149 21.73 34.01 16.50
N PRO A 150 21.96 33.77 17.80
CA PRO A 150 21.82 32.44 18.41
C PRO A 150 20.37 31.93 18.43
N GLU A 151 19.36 32.80 18.30
CA GLU A 151 17.96 32.38 18.29
C GLU A 151 17.58 31.71 16.98
N LEU A 152 17.98 32.31 15.85
CA LEU A 152 17.77 31.75 14.52
C LEU A 152 18.50 30.41 14.33
N ALA A 153 19.70 30.27 14.90
CA ALA A 153 20.42 29.00 14.91
C ALA A 153 19.66 27.90 15.67
N ARG A 154 19.05 28.23 16.82
CA ARG A 154 18.23 27.28 17.61
C ARG A 154 16.98 26.85 16.84
N LEU A 155 16.23 27.80 16.26
CA LEU A 155 15.04 27.50 15.47
C LEU A 155 15.36 26.62 14.26
N SER A 156 16.50 26.86 13.62
CA SER A 156 17.03 26.03 12.54
C SER A 156 17.32 24.59 13.00
N VAL A 157 17.98 24.41 14.15
CA VAL A 157 18.23 23.09 14.73
C VAL A 157 16.94 22.36 15.08
N ASP A 158 15.95 23.05 15.67
CA ASP A 158 14.65 22.45 15.98
C ASP A 158 13.92 21.99 14.70
N ALA A 159 13.91 22.83 13.68
CA ALA A 159 13.29 22.51 12.40
C ALA A 159 14.03 21.37 11.67
N ALA A 160 15.36 21.30 11.75
CA ALA A 160 16.17 20.20 11.23
C ALA A 160 15.86 18.88 11.95
N THR A 161 15.70 18.93 13.26
CA THR A 161 15.37 17.77 14.11
C THR A 161 14.05 17.14 13.71
N VAL A 162 13.00 17.95 13.50
CA VAL A 162 11.70 17.47 13.03
C VAL A 162 11.81 16.81 11.65
N ARG A 163 12.51 17.43 10.69
CA ARG A 163 12.68 16.87 9.34
C ARG A 163 13.43 15.54 9.36
N LEU A 164 14.47 15.42 10.17
CA LEU A 164 15.23 14.17 10.33
C LEU A 164 14.39 13.07 11.00
N ALA A 165 13.56 13.43 11.98
CA ALA A 165 12.63 12.49 12.60
C ALA A 165 11.60 11.95 11.58
N LEU A 166 11.07 12.81 10.71
CA LEU A 166 10.18 12.40 9.62
C LEU A 166 10.91 11.49 8.62
N ALA A 167 12.14 11.84 8.22
CA ALA A 167 12.94 11.01 7.34
C ALA A 167 13.18 9.62 7.94
N ALA A 168 13.53 9.54 9.24
CA ALA A 168 13.70 8.28 9.95
C ALA A 168 12.38 7.47 9.99
N GLY A 169 11.24 8.13 10.23
CA GLY A 169 9.92 7.52 10.15
C GLY A 169 9.59 6.95 8.77
N LEU A 170 9.92 7.68 7.70
CA LEU A 170 9.74 7.22 6.32
C LEU A 170 10.66 6.04 5.98
N ILE A 171 11.93 6.07 6.39
CA ILE A 171 12.86 4.95 6.20
C ILE A 171 12.35 3.72 6.96
N TRP A 172 11.90 3.91 8.20
CA TRP A 172 11.33 2.83 9.01
C TRP A 172 10.06 2.25 8.38
N GLY A 173 9.14 3.10 7.92
CA GLY A 173 7.93 2.66 7.22
C GLY A 173 8.24 1.97 5.89
N ALA A 174 9.28 2.40 5.17
CA ALA A 174 9.75 1.75 3.96
C ALA A 174 10.39 0.38 4.25
N TRP A 175 11.13 0.22 5.36
CA TRP A 175 11.73 -1.05 5.74
C TRP A 175 10.73 -2.03 6.36
N ARG A 176 9.83 -1.53 7.22
CA ARG A 176 8.72 -2.27 7.83
C ARG A 176 7.37 -1.65 7.46
N PRO A 177 6.77 -2.04 6.32
CA PRO A 177 5.45 -1.57 5.89
C PRO A 177 4.32 -1.81 6.90
N ARG A 178 4.52 -2.75 7.85
CA ARG A 178 3.61 -2.98 8.99
C ARG A 178 3.47 -1.77 9.92
N ALA A 179 4.46 -0.86 9.96
CA ALA A 179 4.45 0.32 10.80
C ALA A 179 3.69 1.51 10.18
N ALA A 180 3.39 1.48 8.88
CA ALA A 180 2.70 2.57 8.17
C ALA A 180 1.40 3.08 8.84
N PRO A 181 0.46 2.22 9.32
CA PRO A 181 -0.73 2.70 10.03
C PRO A 181 -0.42 3.54 11.28
N GLY A 182 0.67 3.22 11.99
CA GLY A 182 1.08 3.98 13.18
C GLY A 182 1.70 5.34 12.85
N LEU A 183 2.30 5.47 11.67
CA LEU A 183 2.92 6.72 11.20
C LEU A 183 1.89 7.70 10.63
N LEU A 184 0.83 7.20 10.01
CA LEU A 184 -0.15 8.01 9.27
C LEU A 184 -0.74 9.17 10.09
N PRO A 185 -1.21 8.99 11.35
CA PRO A 185 -1.76 10.10 12.13
C PRO A 185 -0.75 11.23 12.38
N VAL A 186 0.53 10.89 12.58
CA VAL A 186 1.59 11.87 12.82
C VAL A 186 1.83 12.73 11.58
N PHE A 187 1.99 12.09 10.41
CA PHE A 187 2.19 12.81 9.15
C PHE A 187 0.97 13.65 8.77
N LEU A 188 -0.24 13.12 8.95
CA LEU A 188 -1.48 13.84 8.68
C LEU A 188 -1.67 15.04 9.62
N ALA A 189 -1.40 14.87 10.92
CA ALA A 189 -1.48 15.96 11.87
C ALA A 189 -0.48 17.07 11.52
N LEU A 190 0.78 16.70 11.26
CA LEU A 190 1.82 17.66 10.88
C LEU A 190 1.44 18.43 9.61
N TRP A 191 0.97 17.73 8.57
CA TRP A 191 0.52 18.37 7.34
C TRP A 191 -0.70 19.26 7.56
N GLY A 192 -1.69 18.80 8.33
CA GLY A 192 -2.92 19.54 8.61
C GLY A 192 -2.67 20.84 9.37
N PHE A 193 -1.86 20.80 10.43
CA PHE A 193 -1.45 22.02 11.15
C PHE A 193 -0.59 22.93 10.26
N GLY A 194 0.36 22.37 9.51
CA GLY A 194 1.18 23.14 8.57
C GLY A 194 0.36 23.86 7.50
N ALA A 195 -0.65 23.20 6.93
CA ALA A 195 -1.59 23.79 5.98
C ALA A 195 -2.44 24.90 6.62
N GLY A 196 -2.87 24.70 7.87
CA GLY A 196 -3.59 25.71 8.66
C GLY A 196 -2.76 26.98 8.89
N PHE A 197 -1.51 26.84 9.35
CA PHE A 197 -0.60 27.98 9.52
C PHE A 197 -0.28 28.65 8.18
N SER A 198 -0.08 27.88 7.11
CA SER A 198 0.14 28.42 5.77
C SER A 198 -1.07 29.22 5.26
N THR A 199 -2.29 28.84 5.64
CA THR A 199 -3.51 29.60 5.33
C THR A 199 -3.51 30.97 6.01
N ARG A 200 -3.04 31.03 7.27
CA ARG A 200 -2.84 32.30 7.98
C ARG A 200 -1.85 33.18 7.24
N ASP A 201 -0.70 32.64 6.86
CA ASP A 201 0.36 33.41 6.21
C ASP A 201 -0.03 33.86 4.80
N LEU A 202 -0.85 33.07 4.10
CA LEU A 202 -1.47 33.47 2.84
C LEU A 202 -2.39 34.68 3.02
N VAL A 203 -3.26 34.67 4.03
CA VAL A 203 -4.19 35.78 4.32
C VAL A 203 -3.44 37.03 4.74
N LEU A 204 -2.33 36.88 5.49
CA LEU A 204 -1.51 38.00 5.94
C LEU A 204 -0.48 38.47 4.91
N GLY A 205 -0.33 37.77 3.79
CA GLY A 205 0.64 38.13 2.74
C GLY A 205 2.10 37.76 3.07
N TYR A 206 2.33 36.89 4.05
CA TYR A 206 3.66 36.39 4.46
C TYR A 206 4.01 35.02 3.86
N LEU A 207 3.24 34.52 2.89
CA LEU A 207 3.46 33.19 2.34
C LEU A 207 4.71 33.17 1.45
N GLU A 208 5.74 32.46 1.90
CA GLU A 208 6.95 32.22 1.12
C GLU A 208 6.84 31.00 0.20
N PRO A 209 7.52 31.00 -0.97
CA PRO A 209 7.57 29.83 -1.86
C PRO A 209 8.14 28.57 -1.20
N SER A 210 9.15 28.74 -0.34
CA SER A 210 9.80 27.68 0.43
C SER A 210 8.79 26.91 1.30
N THR A 211 7.86 27.63 1.94
CA THR A 211 6.76 27.07 2.75
C THR A 211 5.82 26.21 1.90
N VAL A 212 5.50 26.66 0.68
CA VAL A 212 4.65 25.89 -0.25
C VAL A 212 5.33 24.59 -0.68
N VAL A 213 6.62 24.64 -1.04
CA VAL A 213 7.40 23.44 -1.39
C VAL A 213 7.45 22.47 -0.21
N GLY A 214 7.66 22.98 1.01
CA GLY A 214 7.63 22.19 2.24
C GLY A 214 6.27 21.52 2.43
N LEU A 215 5.17 22.24 2.25
CA LEU A 215 3.82 21.70 2.41
C LEU A 215 3.49 20.60 1.39
N LEU A 216 3.92 20.77 0.13
CA LEU A 216 3.78 19.76 -0.91
C LEU A 216 4.61 18.50 -0.60
N LEU A 217 5.82 18.65 -0.07
CA LEU A 217 6.65 17.53 0.37
C LEU A 217 6.00 16.73 1.50
N HIS A 218 5.38 17.42 2.47
CA HIS A 218 4.61 16.77 3.54
C HIS A 218 3.36 16.07 3.01
N LEU A 219 2.64 16.68 2.05
CA LEU A 219 1.48 16.06 1.41
C LEU A 219 1.88 14.78 0.66
N ALA A 220 2.98 14.83 -0.10
CA ALA A 220 3.52 13.65 -0.79
C ALA A 220 3.90 12.55 0.19
N SER A 221 4.42 12.90 1.38
CA SER A 221 4.72 11.97 2.46
C SER A 221 3.45 11.30 3.01
N CYS A 222 2.39 12.08 3.26
CA CYS A 222 1.08 11.55 3.65
C CYS A 222 0.53 10.58 2.58
N ALA A 223 0.62 10.95 1.30
CA ALA A 223 0.17 10.11 0.20
C ALA A 223 0.97 8.81 0.10
N ALA A 224 2.30 8.85 0.28
CA ALA A 224 3.15 7.66 0.25
C ALA A 224 2.85 6.71 1.41
N VAL A 225 2.73 7.22 2.65
CA VAL A 225 2.38 6.41 3.83
C VAL A 225 0.96 5.85 3.70
N GLY A 226 0.01 6.67 3.23
CA GLY A 226 -1.37 6.26 2.93
C GLY A 226 -1.44 5.20 1.83
N GLY A 227 -0.60 5.30 0.80
CA GLY A 227 -0.48 4.31 -0.26
C GLY A 227 0.03 2.97 0.26
N VAL A 228 1.04 2.96 1.14
CA VAL A 228 1.50 1.72 1.81
C VAL A 228 0.40 1.13 2.69
N TRP A 229 -0.31 1.97 3.45
CA TRP A 229 -1.44 1.52 4.27
C TRP A 229 -2.52 0.88 3.42
N LEU A 230 -2.96 1.55 2.34
CA LEU A 230 -4.01 1.08 1.44
C LEU A 230 -3.62 -0.21 0.71
N ALA A 231 -2.38 -0.30 0.25
CA ALA A 231 -1.83 -1.48 -0.41
C ALA A 231 -1.76 -2.69 0.54
N ARG A 232 -1.50 -2.46 1.83
CA ARG A 232 -1.46 -3.54 2.83
C ARG A 232 -2.82 -3.93 3.38
N HIS A 233 -3.74 -3.00 3.53
CA HIS A 233 -5.03 -3.26 4.19
C HIS A 233 -6.07 -3.90 3.26
N HIS A 234 -5.65 -4.40 2.09
CA HIS A 234 -6.48 -4.90 1.00
C HIS A 234 -7.53 -3.91 0.50
N ALA A 235 -7.61 -2.66 1.00
CA ALA A 235 -8.73 -1.74 0.80
C ALA A 235 -9.07 -1.41 -0.66
N VAL A 236 -8.16 -1.64 -1.60
CA VAL A 236 -8.41 -1.44 -3.03
C VAL A 236 -9.36 -2.50 -3.63
N SER A 237 -9.34 -3.76 -3.14
CA SER A 237 -10.30 -4.78 -3.59
C SER A 237 -11.72 -4.58 -3.03
N PRO A 238 -11.97 -4.45 -1.71
CA PRO A 238 -13.30 -4.25 -1.18
C PRO A 238 -13.87 -2.88 -1.54
N LEU A 239 -13.08 -1.82 -1.82
CA LEU A 239 -13.62 -0.55 -2.33
C LEU A 239 -14.08 -0.68 -3.78
N ARG A 240 -13.34 -1.41 -4.64
CA ARG A 240 -13.82 -1.73 -6.00
C ARG A 240 -15.04 -2.63 -5.96
N ASP A 241 -15.05 -3.62 -5.06
CA ASP A 241 -16.19 -4.51 -4.88
C ASP A 241 -17.39 -3.78 -4.26
N SER A 242 -17.18 -2.80 -3.38
CA SER A 242 -18.22 -1.94 -2.81
C SER A 242 -18.74 -0.92 -3.83
N LEU A 243 -17.88 -0.35 -4.68
CA LEU A 243 -18.29 0.51 -5.78
C LEU A 243 -19.04 -0.27 -6.87
N ARG A 244 -18.67 -1.53 -7.09
CA ARG A 244 -19.43 -2.48 -7.93
C ARG A 244 -20.74 -2.92 -7.28
N ALA A 245 -20.76 -3.11 -5.95
CA ALA A 245 -21.96 -3.43 -5.20
C ALA A 245 -22.96 -2.27 -5.19
N LEU A 246 -22.47 -1.02 -5.13
CA LEU A 246 -23.25 0.20 -5.36
C LEU A 246 -23.74 0.31 -6.81
N GLY A 247 -23.09 -0.39 -7.75
CA GLY A 247 -23.50 -0.56 -9.15
C GLY A 247 -24.52 -1.69 -9.39
N ALA A 248 -25.10 -2.25 -8.32
CA ALA A 248 -26.09 -3.35 -8.30
C ALA A 248 -25.56 -4.74 -8.70
N ARG A 249 -25.25 -5.56 -7.67
CA ARG A 249 -25.65 -6.99 -7.50
C ARG A 249 -24.90 -7.62 -6.31
N PRO A 250 -25.54 -7.84 -5.15
CA PRO A 250 -24.97 -8.67 -4.09
C PRO A 250 -25.41 -10.14 -4.25
N VAL A 251 -24.47 -11.08 -4.19
CA VAL A 251 -24.74 -12.50 -3.93
C VAL A 251 -24.42 -12.80 -2.47
N ALA A 252 -25.41 -13.25 -1.72
CA ALA A 252 -25.26 -13.65 -0.32
C ALA A 252 -24.92 -15.14 -0.24
N TYR A 253 -23.66 -15.49 0.06
CA TYR A 253 -23.30 -16.85 0.48
C TYR A 253 -23.20 -16.86 2.01
N SER A 254 -24.05 -17.64 2.68
CA SER A 254 -24.02 -17.76 4.13
C SER A 254 -23.13 -18.93 4.56
N PRO A 255 -22.34 -18.79 5.65
CA PRO A 255 -21.52 -19.90 6.19
C PRO A 255 -22.32 -21.18 6.50
N ARG A 256 -23.64 -21.06 6.72
CA ARG A 256 -24.54 -22.19 6.98
C ARG A 256 -24.80 -23.05 5.75
N ASP A 257 -24.67 -22.50 4.55
CA ASP A 257 -24.85 -23.25 3.30
C ASP A 257 -23.63 -24.14 3.01
N ALA A 258 -22.44 -23.73 3.48
CA ALA A 258 -21.22 -24.54 3.43
C ALA A 258 -21.32 -25.78 4.32
N GLU A 259 -21.83 -25.63 5.54
CA GLU A 259 -21.99 -26.73 6.50
C GLU A 259 -23.03 -27.76 6.07
N ARG A 260 -24.07 -27.33 5.33
CA ARG A 260 -25.16 -28.22 4.90
C ARG A 260 -24.82 -29.08 3.70
N ASN A 261 -24.04 -28.54 2.76
CA ASN A 261 -23.87 -29.15 1.44
C ASN A 261 -22.45 -29.69 1.17
N SER A 262 -21.49 -29.46 2.08
CA SER A 262 -20.16 -30.07 1.94
C SER A 262 -20.14 -31.50 2.46
N THR A 263 -19.62 -32.42 1.65
CA THR A 263 -19.37 -33.82 2.01
C THR A 263 -18.05 -34.01 2.75
N TRP A 264 -17.16 -33.03 2.70
CA TRP A 264 -15.86 -33.07 3.36
C TRP A 264 -15.97 -32.62 4.82
N ARG A 265 -15.53 -33.46 5.77
CA ARG A 265 -15.37 -33.07 7.18
C ARG A 265 -13.88 -32.98 7.53
N PRO A 266 -13.47 -31.98 8.35
CA PRO A 266 -12.11 -31.93 8.87
C PRO A 266 -11.80 -33.23 9.64
N GLY A 267 -10.91 -34.06 9.10
CA GLY A 267 -10.49 -35.33 9.70
C GLY A 267 -10.73 -36.58 8.85
N ASP A 268 -11.44 -36.48 7.72
CA ASP A 268 -11.56 -37.61 6.80
C ASP A 268 -10.25 -37.78 6.02
N SER A 269 -9.55 -38.89 6.29
CA SER A 269 -8.38 -39.32 5.53
C SER A 269 -8.86 -39.86 4.18
N GLY A 270 -8.45 -39.19 3.09
CA GLY A 270 -8.60 -39.70 1.72
C GLY A 270 -7.84 -41.00 1.50
#